data_AF-A0A6Y4NY35-F1
#
_entry.id   AF-A0A6Y4NY35-F1
#
_cell.length_a   1.000
_cell.length_b   1.000
_cell.length_c   1.000
_cell.angle_alpha   90.00
_cell.angle_beta   90.00
_cell.angle_gamma   90.00
#
_symmetry.space_group_name_H-M   'P 1'
#
loop_
_entity.id
_entity.type
_entity.pdbx_description
1 polymer ?
#
loop_
_entity_poly.entity_id
_entity_poly.type
_entity_poly.pdbx_seq_one_letter_code
_entity_poly.pdbx_strand_id
1 'polypeptide(L)' 'MTVRVEWEKRAQRDREDIFLYLNREAGDEVAIAADDRLAGMTGILEENPLAGVKAGRLENQRKLVVPH' A
#
# COMPACT_ATOMS: atom_id res chain seq x y z
N MET A 1 -11.19 -10.53 -15.81
CA MET A 1 -9.75 -10.30 -16.04
C MET A 1 -9.11 -10.25 -14.67
N THR A 2 -8.28 -11.21 -14.28
CA THR A 2 -7.65 -11.24 -12.95
C THR A 2 -6.32 -10.51 -13.03
N VAL A 3 -6.25 -9.31 -12.47
CA VAL A 3 -5.00 -8.58 -12.31
C VAL A 3 -4.33 -9.07 -11.03
N ARG A 4 -3.04 -9.40 -11.11
CA ARG A 4 -2.24 -9.77 -9.94
C ARG A 4 -1.44 -8.56 -9.51
N VAL A 5 -1.54 -8.20 -8.23
CA VAL A 5 -0.71 -7.14 -7.64
C VAL A 5 0.59 -7.75 -7.12
N GLU A 6 1.71 -7.14 -7.50
CA GLU A 6 3.04 -7.54 -7.05
C GLU A 6 3.74 -6.34 -6.40
N TRP A 7 4.46 -6.61 -5.32
CA TRP A 7 5.26 -5.61 -4.63
C TRP A 7 6.69 -5.62 -5.16
N GLU A 8 7.17 -4.46 -5.61
CA GLU A 8 8.58 -4.26 -5.91
C GLU A 8 9.41 -4.40 -4.61
N LYS A 9 10.67 -4.84 -4.71
CA LYS A 9 11.50 -5.13 -3.54
C LYS A 9 11.67 -3.95 -2.59
N ARG A 10 11.82 -2.73 -3.11
CA ARG A 10 11.89 -1.51 -2.29
C ARG A 10 10.55 -1.22 -1.62
N ALA A 11 9.43 -1.44 -2.31
CA ALA A 11 8.12 -1.26 -1.71
C ALA A 11 7.83 -2.28 -0.58
N GLN A 12 8.34 -3.52 -0.70
CA GLN A 12 8.31 -4.48 0.41
C GLN A 12 9.14 -3.97 1.59
N ARG A 13 10.32 -3.42 1.32
CA ARG A 13 11.18 -2.85 2.36
C ARG A 13 10.54 -1.62 3.03
N ASP A 14 9.91 -0.74 2.26
CA ASP A 14 9.18 0.41 2.78
C ASP A 14 8.06 -0.03 3.73
N ARG A 15 7.32 -1.09 3.38
CA ARG A 15 6.28 -1.69 4.24
C ARG A 15 6.86 -2.21 5.56
N GLU A 16 7.99 -2.92 5.52
CA GLU A 16 8.70 -3.40 6.72
C GLU A 16 9.16 -2.23 7.61
N ASP A 17 9.79 -1.21 7.02
CA ASP A 17 10.32 -0.07 7.76
C ASP A 17 9.19 0.76 8.41
N ILE A 18 8.05 0.93 7.72
CA ILE A 18 6.84 1.55 8.29
C ILE A 18 6.31 0.73 9.47
N PHE A 19 6.21 -0.59 9.33
CA PHE A 19 5.72 -1.45 10.41
C PHE A 19 6.60 -1.35 11.65
N LEU A 20 7.93 -1.46 11.48
CA LEU A 20 8.89 -1.38 12.58
C LEU A 20 8.85 -0.01 13.27
N TYR A 21 8.72 1.06 12.51
CA TYR A 21 8.59 2.41 13.06
C TYR A 21 7.30 2.57 13.87
N LEU A 22 6.15 2.17 13.32
CA LEU A 22 4.86 2.29 14.02
C LEU A 22 4.80 1.41 15.26
N ASN A 23 5.35 0.19 15.19
CA ASN A 23 5.41 -0.71 16.34
C ASN A 23 6.16 -0.06 17.50
N ARG A 24 7.31 0.58 17.19
CA ARG A 24 8.13 1.28 18.18
C ARG A 24 7.45 2.51 18.76
N GLU A 25 6.83 3.33 17.92
CA GLU A 25 6.37 4.67 18.33
C GLU A 25 4.90 4.70 18.79
N ALA A 26 4.07 3.78 18.32
CA ALA A 26 2.62 3.77 18.53
C ALA A 26 2.06 2.43 19.01
N GLY A 27 2.90 1.39 19.11
CA GLY A 27 2.50 0.06 19.55
C GLY A 27 2.10 -0.87 18.41
N ASP A 28 1.98 -2.15 18.75
CA ASP A 28 1.70 -3.25 17.81
C ASP A 28 0.32 -3.13 17.15
N GLU A 29 -0.72 -2.75 17.90
CA GLU A 29 -2.08 -2.58 17.37
C GLU A 29 -2.12 -1.60 16.19
N VAL A 30 -1.43 -0.45 16.31
CA VAL A 30 -1.36 0.56 15.24
C VAL A 30 -0.55 0.06 14.05
N ALA A 31 0.57 -0.63 14.30
CA ALA A 31 1.41 -1.17 13.25
C ALA A 31 0.67 -2.24 12.42
N ILE A 32 -0.04 -3.15 13.08
CA ILE A 32 -0.86 -4.20 12.44
C ILE A 32 -1.99 -3.56 11.63
N ALA A 33 -2.73 -2.62 12.22
CA ALA A 33 -3.84 -1.96 11.51
C ALA A 33 -3.36 -1.19 10.26
N ALA A 34 -2.17 -0.58 10.30
CA ALA A 34 -1.58 0.09 9.15
C ALA A 34 -1.16 -0.92 8.06
N ASP A 35 -0.56 -2.04 8.46
CA ASP A 35 -0.13 -3.10 7.55
C ASP A 35 -1.32 -3.78 6.84
N ASP A 36 -2.38 -4.09 7.61
CA ASP A 36 -3.63 -4.64 7.08
C ASP A 36 -4.28 -3.69 6.08
N ARG A 37 -4.20 -2.36 6.29
CA ARG A 37 -4.68 -1.37 5.31
C ARG A 37 -3.86 -1.41 4.02
N LEU A 38 -2.53 -1.50 4.11
CA LEU A 38 -1.67 -1.61 2.93
C LEU A 38 -1.95 -2.92 2.17
N ALA A 39 -2.18 -4.02 2.88
CA ALA A 39 -2.58 -5.29 2.29
C ALA A 39 -3.98 -5.19 1.64
N GLY A 40 -4.96 -4.59 2.31
CA GLY A 40 -6.31 -4.40 1.76
C GLY A 40 -6.34 -3.54 0.49
N MET A 41 -5.43 -2.56 0.37
CA MET A 41 -5.29 -1.77 -0.85
C MET A 41 -4.91 -2.61 -2.08
N THR A 42 -4.25 -3.77 -1.92
CA THR A 42 -3.96 -4.64 -3.07
C THR A 42 -5.25 -5.19 -3.66
N GLY A 43 -6.22 -5.59 -2.84
CA GLY A 43 -7.53 -6.07 -3.32
C GLY A 43 -8.26 -5.03 -4.17
N ILE A 44 -8.22 -3.75 -3.76
CA ILE A 44 -8.79 -2.65 -4.55
C ILE A 44 -8.14 -2.56 -5.94
N LEU A 45 -6.82 -2.76 -6.02
CA LEU A 45 -6.07 -2.69 -7.28
C LEU A 45 -6.27 -3.95 -8.15
N GLU A 46 -6.49 -5.11 -7.54
CA GLU A 46 -6.85 -6.35 -8.25
C GLU A 46 -8.23 -6.23 -8.92
N GLU A 47 -9.20 -5.60 -8.24
CA GLU A 47 -10.54 -5.34 -8.77
C GLU A 47 -10.57 -4.16 -9.75
N ASN A 48 -9.87 -3.07 -9.42
CA ASN A 48 -9.82 -1.84 -10.20
C ASN A 48 -8.39 -1.26 -10.25
N PRO A 49 -7.59 -1.64 -11.26
CA PRO A 49 -6.23 -1.13 -11.45
C PRO A 49 -6.14 0.39 -11.64
N LEU A 50 -7.25 1.07 -11.93
CA LEU A 50 -7.33 2.51 -12.17
C LEU A 50 -7.89 3.30 -10.98
N ALA A 51 -8.05 2.67 -9.81
CA ALA A 51 -8.60 3.32 -8.61
C ALA A 51 -7.76 4.51 -8.08
N GLY A 52 -6.44 4.53 -8.32
CA GLY A 52 -5.57 5.63 -7.91
C GLY A 52 -5.59 6.83 -8.85
N VAL A 53 -5.21 8.02 -8.39
CA VAL A 53 -5.05 9.20 -9.25
C VAL A 53 -3.67 9.22 -9.91
N LYS A 54 -3.54 9.79 -11.11
CA LYS A 54 -2.22 9.95 -11.76
C LYS A 54 -1.30 10.74 -10.83
N ALA A 55 -0.17 10.14 -10.47
CA ALA A 55 0.78 10.72 -9.53
C ALA A 55 2.18 10.26 -9.90
N GLY A 56 2.98 11.17 -10.44
CA GLY A 56 4.32 10.86 -10.93
C GLY A 56 4.62 11.56 -12.24
N ARG A 57 5.78 11.24 -12.82
CA ARG A 57 6.22 11.80 -14.12
C ARG A 57 5.75 10.97 -15.30
N LEU A 58 5.45 9.69 -15.07
CA LEU A 58 5.03 8.74 -16.09
C LEU A 58 3.52 8.50 -16.05
N GLU A 59 2.95 8.09 -17.18
CA GLU A 59 1.51 7.84 -17.31
C GLU A 59 1.01 6.63 -16.50
N ASN A 60 1.90 5.67 -16.25
CA ASN A 60 1.62 4.45 -15.49
C ASN A 60 1.84 4.60 -13.98
N GLN A 61 2.19 5.79 -13.49
CA GLN A 61 2.37 6.05 -12.06
C GLN A 61 1.09 6.64 -11.47
N ARG A 62 0.52 5.94 -10.49
CA ARG A 62 -0.73 6.31 -9.82
C ARG A 62 -0.56 6.21 -8.30
N LYS A 63 -1.23 7.09 -7.58
CA LYS A 63 -1.31 7.10 -6.12
C LYS A 63 -2.72 6.72 -5.70
N LEU A 64 -2.84 5.60 -4.99
CA LEU A 64 -4.05 5.23 -4.29
C LEU A 64 -4.00 5.82 -2.88
N VAL A 65 -5.08 6.49 -2.48
CA VAL A 65 -5.28 6.98 -1.09
C VAL A 65 -6.66 6.51 -0.68
N VAL A 66 -6.74 5.72 0.40
CA VAL A 66 -8.03 5.32 0.98
C VAL A 66 -8.34 6.29 2.12
N PRO A 67 -9.46 7.04 2.06
CA PRO A 67 -9.88 7.93 3.14
C PRO A 67 -10.07 7.20 4.46
N HIS A 68 -9.88 7.91 5.57
CA HIS A 68 -10.09 7.42 6.94
C HIS A 68 -11.56 7.50 7.33
#